data_AF-A0AA35WPQ6-F1
#
_entry.id   AF-A0AA35WPQ6-F1
#
_cell.length_a   1.000
_cell.length_b   1.000
_cell.length_c   1.000
_cell.angle_alpha   90.00
_cell.angle_beta   90.00
_cell.angle_gamma   90.00
#
_symmetry.space_group_name_H-M   'P 1'
#
loop_
_entity.id
_entity.type
_entity.pdbx_description
1 polymer ?
#
loop_
_entity_poly.entity_id
_entity_poly.type
_entity_poly.pdbx_seq_one_letter_code
_entity_poly.pdbx_strand_id
1 'polypeptide(L)'
;MCETYPTILGVPASVNDETLVLASQFRSKGRMPVLSWLHPVTHASITRSSQPLVGASRKRSKEDEDYLSAILKANKYGKKLYVMDARPKINAYANIAMGGGYELDEAYPNMDFSFLDIGNIHVMRDSLSKLQDICYPDVDDQRWYSSLEATHWLDHIKTVLGGAVKVAEVIERQRSSVLVHCTDGWDRTAQLTALAMLMLDPFYRTIQGFEIVVEKEWISFGHKFSQRLGHGDRNHSDDQRAPIFLQFIDCVWQMTVQFPYAFEFNEHFLVTILDHLYSCLFGTFIGNCEKQREKLKVRVKTMSLWSFINSQVK
;
A
#
# COMPACT_ATOMS: atom_id res chain seq x y z
N MET A 1 7.51 -19.23 2.84
CA MET A 1 8.07 -17.91 3.21
C MET A 1 7.00 -16.97 3.77
N CYS A 2 5.93 -16.65 3.03
CA CYS A 2 4.84 -15.79 3.55
C CYS A 2 3.47 -16.24 3.04
N GLU A 3 2.48 -16.38 3.93
CA GLU A 3 1.12 -16.82 3.55
C GLU A 3 0.22 -15.72 2.98
N THR A 4 0.67 -14.46 3.07
CA THR A 4 -0.10 -13.26 2.69
C THR A 4 0.51 -12.51 1.51
N TYR A 5 1.55 -13.07 0.89
CA TYR A 5 2.17 -12.59 -0.34
C TYR A 5 1.69 -13.40 -1.55
N PRO A 6 1.93 -12.88 -2.77
CA PRO A 6 1.71 -13.65 -3.97
C PRO A 6 2.69 -14.83 -4.07
N THR A 7 2.34 -15.78 -4.93
CA THR A 7 3.14 -17.00 -5.19
C THR A 7 4.49 -16.68 -5.84
N ILE A 8 4.59 -15.60 -6.62
CA ILE A 8 5.80 -15.17 -7.32
C ILE A 8 6.31 -13.87 -6.70
N LEU A 9 7.59 -13.85 -6.33
CA LEU A 9 8.24 -12.70 -5.68
C LEU A 9 9.45 -12.25 -6.48
N GLY A 10 9.57 -10.94 -6.72
CA GLY A 10 10.78 -10.34 -7.26
C GLY A 10 11.77 -10.01 -6.13
N VAL A 11 12.96 -10.59 -6.20
CA VAL A 11 14.04 -10.45 -5.19
C VAL A 11 15.39 -10.17 -5.90
N PRO A 12 16.40 -9.62 -5.21
CA PRO A 12 17.72 -9.43 -5.80
C PRO A 12 18.35 -10.75 -6.25
N ALA A 13 18.82 -10.81 -7.51
CA ALA A 13 19.39 -12.02 -8.09
C ALA A 13 20.67 -12.54 -7.40
N SER A 14 21.34 -11.69 -6.61
CA SER A 14 22.56 -12.05 -5.86
C SER A 14 22.27 -12.77 -4.53
N VAL A 15 21.01 -12.91 -4.13
CA VAL A 15 20.60 -13.50 -2.85
C VAL A 15 20.11 -14.93 -3.08
N ASN A 16 20.57 -15.87 -2.24
CA ASN A 16 20.12 -17.26 -2.29
C ASN A 16 18.87 -17.51 -1.42
N ASP A 17 18.18 -18.63 -1.66
CA ASP A 17 16.92 -18.95 -0.97
C ASP A 17 17.06 -19.08 0.56
N GLU A 18 18.21 -19.50 1.07
CA GLU A 18 18.45 -19.61 2.50
C GLU A 18 18.44 -18.22 3.17
N THR A 19 19.17 -17.26 2.61
CA THR A 19 19.14 -15.86 3.08
C THR A 19 17.74 -15.28 2.96
N LEU A 20 16.99 -15.61 1.89
CA LEU A 20 15.60 -15.14 1.74
C LEU A 20 14.71 -15.64 2.90
N VAL A 21 14.79 -16.94 3.21
CA VAL A 21 14.01 -17.54 4.29
C VAL A 21 14.36 -16.91 5.64
N LEU A 22 15.65 -16.76 5.95
CA LEU A 22 16.10 -16.17 7.21
C LEU A 22 15.72 -14.69 7.34
N ALA A 23 15.93 -13.88 6.28
CA ALA A 23 15.51 -12.48 6.26
C ALA A 23 13.99 -12.35 6.45
N SER A 24 13.20 -13.27 5.88
CA SER A 24 11.75 -13.26 6.07
C SER A 24 11.32 -13.47 7.52
N GLN A 25 12.08 -14.23 8.31
CA GLN A 25 11.78 -14.46 9.74
C GLN A 25 11.96 -13.20 10.58
N PHE A 26 12.78 -12.24 10.13
CA PHE A 26 12.97 -10.96 10.79
C PHE A 26 11.91 -9.92 10.39
N ARG A 27 11.01 -10.25 9.46
CA ARG A 27 9.96 -9.35 8.97
C ARG A 27 8.61 -9.83 9.47
N SER A 28 7.81 -8.91 10.02
CA SER A 28 6.49 -9.26 10.58
C SER A 28 5.65 -10.08 9.58
N LYS A 29 5.13 -11.23 10.04
CA LYS A 29 4.31 -12.15 9.22
C LYS A 29 5.05 -12.71 7.98
N GLY A 30 6.38 -12.71 7.97
CA GLY A 30 7.19 -13.19 6.86
C GLY A 30 7.20 -12.26 5.64
N ARG A 31 6.62 -11.05 5.75
CA ARG A 31 6.44 -10.12 4.62
C ARG A 31 7.73 -9.36 4.34
N MET A 32 8.71 -10.10 3.83
CA MET A 32 10.04 -9.59 3.50
C MET A 32 10.02 -8.55 2.38
N PRO A 33 11.06 -7.72 2.24
CA PRO A 33 11.14 -6.78 1.13
C PRO A 33 11.14 -7.47 -0.23
N VAL A 34 10.21 -7.10 -1.10
CA VAL A 34 10.09 -7.64 -2.46
C VAL A 34 9.76 -6.53 -3.45
N LEU A 35 10.05 -6.76 -4.73
CA LEU A 35 9.89 -5.78 -5.79
C LEU A 35 8.42 -5.44 -6.08
N SER A 36 8.08 -4.15 -6.01
CA SER A 36 6.83 -3.60 -6.54
C SER A 36 7.00 -3.10 -7.97
N TRP A 37 8.03 -2.28 -8.21
CA TRP A 37 8.27 -1.63 -9.49
C TRP A 37 9.77 -1.36 -9.71
N LEU A 38 10.19 -1.31 -10.98
CA LEU A 38 11.58 -1.10 -11.38
C LEU A 38 11.66 -0.07 -12.50
N HIS A 39 12.49 0.96 -12.32
CA HIS A 39 12.67 1.99 -13.32
C HIS A 39 13.36 1.44 -14.58
N PRO A 40 12.80 1.66 -15.79
CA PRO A 40 13.31 1.04 -17.02
C PRO A 40 14.74 1.46 -17.39
N VAL A 41 15.13 2.70 -17.08
CA VAL A 41 16.46 3.25 -17.39
C VAL A 41 17.45 3.17 -16.22
N THR A 42 17.09 3.66 -15.03
CA THR A 42 18.02 3.77 -13.90
C THR A 42 18.13 2.50 -13.07
N HIS A 43 17.18 1.57 -13.22
CA HIS A 43 17.04 0.39 -12.35
C HIS A 43 16.84 0.72 -10.86
N ALA A 44 16.44 1.96 -10.54
CA ALA A 44 15.92 2.30 -9.22
C ALA A 44 14.64 1.51 -8.96
N SER A 45 14.55 0.87 -7.80
CA SER A 45 13.44 -0.02 -7.47
C SER A 45 12.58 0.53 -6.33
N ILE A 46 11.27 0.35 -6.45
CA ILE A 46 10.35 0.40 -5.30
C ILE A 46 10.22 -1.03 -4.79
N THR A 47 10.62 -1.27 -3.54
CA THR A 47 10.38 -2.53 -2.82
C THR A 47 9.43 -2.29 -1.67
N ARG A 48 8.72 -3.35 -1.24
CA ARG A 48 7.73 -3.28 -0.16
C ARG A 48 7.88 -4.41 0.85
N SER A 49 7.60 -4.12 2.11
CA SER A 49 7.63 -5.10 3.20
C SER A 49 6.68 -4.75 4.35
N SER A 50 6.65 -5.60 5.37
CA SER A 50 6.27 -5.22 6.73
C SER A 50 7.46 -4.63 7.51
N GLN A 51 7.19 -4.17 8.73
CA GLN A 51 8.22 -3.75 9.67
C GLN A 51 9.21 -4.87 10.03
N PRO A 52 10.46 -4.53 10.41
CA PRO A 52 11.39 -5.47 11.03
C PRO A 52 11.01 -5.80 12.48
N LEU A 53 11.45 -6.96 12.98
CA LEU A 53 11.17 -7.48 14.33
C LEU A 53 12.31 -7.15 15.32
N VAL A 54 12.62 -5.86 15.40
CA VAL A 54 13.71 -5.32 16.25
C VAL A 54 13.40 -5.52 17.73
N GLY A 55 12.20 -5.13 18.16
CA GLY A 55 11.72 -5.24 19.53
C GLY A 55 12.52 -4.40 20.55
N ALA A 56 12.07 -4.43 21.81
CA ALA A 56 12.72 -3.71 22.91
C ALA A 56 14.20 -4.09 23.12
N SER A 57 14.57 -5.33 22.77
CA SER A 57 15.95 -5.82 22.85
C SER A 57 16.86 -5.35 21.71
N ARG A 58 16.36 -4.51 20.79
CA ARG A 58 17.11 -4.00 19.62
C ARG A 58 17.77 -5.12 18.80
N LYS A 59 17.02 -6.19 18.55
CA LYS A 59 17.50 -7.34 17.75
C LYS A 59 17.89 -6.89 16.35
N ARG A 60 18.84 -7.61 15.77
CA ARG A 60 19.35 -7.43 14.42
C ARG A 60 19.25 -8.77 13.67
N SER A 61 19.20 -8.71 12.35
CA SER A 61 19.34 -9.87 11.47
C SER A 61 20.39 -9.55 10.43
N LYS A 62 21.48 -10.33 10.46
CA LYS A 62 22.56 -10.25 9.47
C LYS A 62 22.02 -10.47 8.06
N GLU A 63 21.06 -11.37 7.93
CA GLU A 63 20.41 -11.75 6.69
C GLU A 63 19.51 -10.65 6.15
N ASP A 64 18.72 -9.95 6.99
CA ASP A 64 17.94 -8.78 6.55
C ASP A 64 18.86 -7.61 6.15
N GLU A 65 19.93 -7.37 6.91
CA GLU A 65 20.95 -6.36 6.59
C GLU A 65 21.64 -6.64 5.25
N ASP A 66 22.11 -7.87 5.03
CA ASP A 66 22.75 -8.28 3.78
C ASP A 66 21.75 -8.28 2.61
N TYR A 67 20.48 -8.62 2.88
CA TYR A 67 19.40 -8.57 1.89
C TYR A 67 19.08 -7.15 1.42
N LEU A 68 18.92 -6.21 2.35
CA LEU A 68 18.71 -4.80 1.99
C LEU A 68 19.94 -4.20 1.31
N SER A 69 21.14 -4.62 1.71
CA SER A 69 22.38 -4.27 0.99
C SER A 69 22.38 -4.78 -0.44
N ALA A 70 21.83 -5.96 -0.71
CA ALA A 70 21.66 -6.48 -2.07
C ALA A 70 20.65 -5.67 -2.90
N ILE A 71 19.55 -5.18 -2.29
CA ILE A 71 18.61 -4.26 -2.96
C ILE A 71 19.32 -2.97 -3.38
N LEU A 72 20.12 -2.38 -2.48
CA LEU A 72 20.94 -1.21 -2.80
C LEU A 72 21.88 -1.49 -3.98
N LYS A 73 22.65 -2.57 -3.91
CA LYS A 73 23.64 -2.95 -4.94
C LYS A 73 23.03 -3.29 -6.29
N ALA A 74 21.75 -3.71 -6.33
CA ALA A 74 21.04 -3.96 -7.58
C ALA A 74 20.84 -2.69 -8.42
N ASN A 75 20.79 -1.52 -7.77
CA ASN A 75 20.78 -0.23 -8.46
C ASN A 75 22.21 0.31 -8.62
N LYS A 76 22.74 0.24 -9.85
CA LYS A 76 24.10 0.67 -10.19
C LYS A 76 24.41 2.13 -9.86
N TYR A 77 23.41 3.00 -9.83
CA TYR A 77 23.55 4.43 -9.54
C TYR A 77 23.23 4.78 -8.08
N GLY A 78 22.68 3.83 -7.32
CA GLY A 78 22.25 4.03 -5.95
C GLY A 78 23.43 4.17 -4.99
N LYS A 79 23.51 5.31 -4.29
CA LYS A 79 24.47 5.53 -3.20
C LYS A 79 23.92 5.13 -1.84
N LYS A 80 22.60 5.24 -1.67
CA LYS A 80 21.85 4.88 -0.47
C LYS A 80 20.54 4.19 -0.85
N LEU A 81 20.04 3.35 0.05
CA LEU A 81 18.68 2.83 -0.01
C LEU A 81 17.79 3.71 0.87
N TYR A 82 16.76 4.31 0.29
CA TYR A 82 15.79 5.05 1.09
C TYR A 82 14.83 4.08 1.77
N VAL A 83 14.53 4.30 3.03
CA VAL A 83 13.54 3.52 3.79
C VAL A 83 12.44 4.49 4.22
N MET A 84 11.24 4.26 3.73
CA MET A 84 10.07 5.07 4.02
C MET A 84 9.07 4.27 4.84
N ASP A 85 9.04 4.56 6.14
CA ASP A 85 8.03 4.02 7.04
C ASP A 85 6.79 4.91 6.98
N ALA A 86 5.68 4.33 6.54
CA ALA A 86 4.43 5.05 6.38
C ALA A 86 3.88 5.63 7.69
N ARG A 87 4.33 5.13 8.85
CA ARG A 87 3.76 5.46 10.16
C ARG A 87 4.23 6.83 10.66
N PRO A 88 3.46 7.43 11.59
CA PRO A 88 4.00 8.42 12.49
C PRO A 88 5.10 7.83 13.37
N LYS A 89 6.13 8.64 13.66
CA LYS A 89 7.28 8.24 14.49
C LYS A 89 6.85 7.62 15.83
N ILE A 90 5.85 8.20 16.50
CA ILE A 90 5.34 7.70 17.78
C ILE A 90 4.77 6.28 17.67
N ASN A 91 4.09 5.97 16.56
CA ASN A 91 3.51 4.67 16.33
C ASN A 91 4.60 3.63 16.03
N ALA A 92 5.68 4.03 15.35
CA ALA A 92 6.83 3.16 15.11
C ALA A 92 7.55 2.82 16.43
N TYR A 93 7.73 3.79 17.33
CA TYR A 93 8.27 3.53 18.68
C TYR A 93 7.36 2.63 19.51
N ALA A 94 6.04 2.84 19.48
CA ALA A 94 5.10 1.96 20.18
C ALA A 94 5.21 0.50 19.68
N ASN A 95 5.48 0.30 18.39
CA ASN A 95 5.70 -1.05 17.84
C ASN A 95 6.99 -1.70 18.32
N ILE A 96 8.03 -0.95 18.71
CA ILE A 96 9.25 -1.52 19.32
C ILE A 96 8.89 -2.26 20.62
N ALA A 97 8.03 -1.67 21.45
CA ALA A 97 7.57 -2.32 22.68
C ALA A 97 6.79 -3.61 22.42
N MET A 98 6.14 -3.73 21.26
CA MET A 98 5.37 -4.91 20.83
C MET A 98 6.20 -5.92 20.02
N GLY A 99 7.52 -5.78 19.97
CA GLY A 99 8.41 -6.71 19.25
C GLY A 99 8.63 -6.40 17.76
N GLY A 100 7.96 -5.38 17.22
CA GLY A 100 8.22 -4.81 15.89
C GLY A 100 9.30 -3.71 15.95
N GLY A 101 9.19 -2.71 15.10
CA GLY A 101 10.11 -1.56 15.11
C GLY A 101 10.37 -1.01 13.72
N TYR A 102 11.56 -0.43 13.53
CA TYR A 102 12.04 0.13 12.28
C TYR A 102 13.56 -0.06 12.20
N GLU A 103 14.12 0.11 11.01
CA GLU A 103 15.53 0.00 10.69
C GLU A 103 16.35 1.04 11.47
N LEU A 104 17.21 0.58 12.38
CA LEU A 104 18.06 1.46 13.21
C LEU A 104 19.34 1.85 12.47
N ASP A 105 19.73 3.12 12.51
CA ASP A 105 20.91 3.64 11.79
C ASP A 105 22.20 2.84 12.04
N GLU A 106 22.40 2.33 13.27
CA GLU A 106 23.61 1.57 13.61
C GLU A 106 23.66 0.17 12.95
N ALA A 107 22.51 -0.36 12.54
CA ALA A 107 22.39 -1.62 11.84
C ALA A 107 22.41 -1.45 10.31
N TYR A 108 22.04 -0.27 9.80
CA TYR A 108 21.82 -0.03 8.37
C TYR A 108 22.54 1.23 7.86
N PRO A 109 23.89 1.23 7.80
CA PRO A 109 24.69 2.45 7.61
C PRO A 109 24.54 3.13 6.23
N ASN A 110 24.06 2.42 5.20
CA ASN A 110 23.87 2.95 3.85
C ASN A 110 22.39 3.21 3.52
N MET A 111 21.58 3.48 4.55
CA MET A 111 20.16 3.77 4.41
C MET A 111 19.83 5.19 4.84
N ASP A 112 18.79 5.75 4.21
CA ASP A 112 18.24 7.04 4.55
C ASP A 112 16.78 6.84 4.97
N PHE A 113 16.51 7.01 6.26
CA PHE A 113 15.24 6.64 6.85
C PHE A 113 14.31 7.85 7.03
N SER A 114 13.03 7.70 6.72
CA SER A 114 12.02 8.73 6.95
C SER A 114 10.66 8.17 7.38
N PHE A 115 9.96 8.92 8.23
CA PHE A 115 8.55 8.68 8.59
C PHE A 115 7.64 9.53 7.71
N LEU A 116 6.49 8.97 7.30
CA LEU A 116 5.51 9.64 6.44
C LEU A 116 4.24 10.08 7.17
N ASP A 117 4.13 9.79 8.47
CA ASP A 117 3.07 10.30 9.35
C ASP A 117 1.62 9.91 8.97
N ILE A 118 1.43 8.78 8.28
CA ILE A 118 0.09 8.28 7.91
C ILE A 118 -0.54 7.48 9.05
N GLY A 119 -1.66 7.99 9.57
CA GLY A 119 -2.46 7.39 10.65
C GLY A 119 -2.82 5.91 10.42
N ASN A 120 -3.15 5.18 11.49
CA ASN A 120 -3.55 3.78 11.40
C ASN A 120 -5.00 3.63 10.93
N ILE A 121 -5.46 2.38 10.79
CA ILE A 121 -6.81 2.07 10.30
C ILE A 121 -7.93 2.69 11.16
N HIS A 122 -7.72 2.86 12.46
CA HIS A 122 -8.71 3.44 13.37
C HIS A 122 -8.87 4.94 13.13
N VAL A 123 -7.75 5.65 12.98
CA VAL A 123 -7.75 7.09 12.63
C VAL A 123 -8.51 7.33 11.32
N MET A 124 -8.28 6.47 10.30
CA MET A 124 -8.95 6.62 9.00
C MET A 124 -10.44 6.29 9.05
N ARG A 125 -10.83 5.30 9.87
CA ARG A 125 -12.26 4.99 10.10
C ARG A 125 -12.96 6.16 10.78
N ASP A 126 -12.38 6.70 11.85
CA ASP A 126 -12.98 7.79 12.60
C ASP A 126 -13.10 9.06 11.74
N SER A 127 -12.10 9.34 10.90
CA SER A 127 -12.12 10.43 9.94
C SER A 127 -13.27 10.30 8.92
N LEU A 128 -13.47 9.11 8.33
CA LEU A 128 -14.59 8.88 7.41
C LEU A 128 -15.94 8.98 8.11
N SER A 129 -16.07 8.47 9.34
CA SER A 129 -17.30 8.58 10.12
C SER A 129 -17.72 10.04 10.26
N LYS A 130 -16.78 10.91 10.68
CA LYS A 130 -17.02 12.35 10.79
C LYS A 130 -17.38 12.99 9.45
N LEU A 131 -16.74 12.56 8.36
CA LEU A 131 -17.06 13.06 7.02
C LEU A 131 -18.47 12.67 6.59
N GLN A 132 -18.90 11.45 6.87
CA GLN A 132 -20.27 11.01 6.58
C GLN A 132 -21.31 11.84 7.33
N ASP A 133 -21.07 12.12 8.62
CA ASP A 133 -21.97 12.89 9.48
C ASP A 133 -22.24 14.31 8.98
N ILE A 134 -21.30 14.92 8.24
CA ILE A 134 -21.44 16.29 7.72
C ILE A 134 -21.94 16.36 6.27
N CYS A 135 -21.95 15.21 5.57
CA CYS A 135 -22.30 15.13 4.15
C CYS A 135 -23.70 14.58 3.90
N TYR A 136 -24.30 13.86 4.86
CA TYR A 136 -25.58 13.18 4.68
C TYR A 136 -26.40 13.13 5.99
N PRO A 137 -27.73 13.33 5.96
CA PRO A 137 -28.57 13.57 4.77
C PRO A 137 -28.51 15.01 4.25
N ASP A 138 -28.23 15.98 5.11
CA ASP A 138 -28.24 17.40 4.80
C ASP A 138 -26.88 18.03 5.10
N VAL A 139 -26.47 18.98 4.26
CA VAL A 139 -25.19 19.70 4.40
C VAL A 139 -25.44 21.08 5.02
N ASP A 140 -24.67 21.43 6.05
CA ASP A 140 -24.66 22.78 6.62
C ASP A 140 -23.67 23.67 5.84
N ASP A 141 -24.18 24.38 4.84
CA ASP A 141 -23.39 25.29 4.00
C ASP A 141 -22.69 26.42 4.80
N GLN A 142 -23.24 26.84 5.95
CA GLN A 142 -22.66 27.93 6.74
C GLN A 142 -21.38 27.50 7.47
N ARG A 143 -21.30 26.22 7.85
CA ARG A 143 -20.16 25.66 8.61
C ARG A 143 -19.32 24.68 7.81
N TRP A 144 -19.61 24.47 6.53
CA TRP A 144 -19.00 23.47 5.66
C TRP A 144 -17.49 23.35 5.84
N TYR A 145 -16.73 24.45 5.65
CA TYR A 145 -15.27 24.41 5.70
C TYR A 145 -14.73 24.00 7.08
N SER A 146 -15.27 24.56 8.16
CA SER A 146 -14.85 24.20 9.53
C SER A 146 -15.23 22.76 9.89
N SER A 147 -16.40 22.31 9.45
CA SER A 147 -16.87 20.94 9.66
C SER A 147 -15.99 19.95 8.91
N LEU A 148 -15.66 20.25 7.64
CA LEU A 148 -14.77 19.45 6.81
C LEU A 148 -13.35 19.37 7.39
N GLU A 149 -12.79 20.49 7.83
CA GLU A 149 -11.48 20.54 8.50
C GLU A 149 -11.45 19.63 9.74
N ALA A 150 -12.51 19.65 10.57
CA ALA A 150 -12.61 18.83 11.78
C ALA A 150 -12.68 17.31 11.51
N THR A 151 -12.98 16.89 10.28
CA THR A 151 -12.91 15.47 9.86
C THR A 151 -11.48 14.98 9.67
N HIS A 152 -10.54 15.89 9.35
CA HIS A 152 -9.19 15.59 8.88
C HIS A 152 -9.11 14.70 7.63
N TRP A 153 -10.20 14.45 6.91
CA TRP A 153 -10.18 13.56 5.74
C TRP A 153 -9.20 14.04 4.68
N LEU A 154 -9.30 15.31 4.30
CA LEU A 154 -8.39 15.91 3.31
C LEU A 154 -6.94 16.02 3.82
N ASP A 155 -6.72 16.16 5.13
CA ASP A 155 -5.37 16.09 5.70
C ASP A 155 -4.76 14.69 5.52
N HIS A 156 -5.56 13.64 5.70
CA HIS A 156 -5.12 12.27 5.46
C HIS A 156 -4.85 11.99 3.98
N ILE A 157 -5.74 12.43 3.07
CA ILE A 157 -5.51 12.35 1.62
C ILE A 157 -4.22 13.08 1.23
N LYS A 158 -4.01 14.30 1.72
CA LYS A 158 -2.77 15.07 1.52
C LYS A 158 -1.54 14.30 1.99
N THR A 159 -1.61 13.69 3.17
CA THR A 159 -0.47 12.97 3.77
C THR A 159 -0.13 11.71 2.97
N VAL A 160 -1.14 10.96 2.52
CA VAL A 160 -0.95 9.77 1.66
C VAL A 160 -0.34 10.17 0.32
N LEU A 161 -0.90 11.17 -0.38
CA LEU A 161 -0.36 11.67 -1.65
C LEU A 161 1.05 12.23 -1.48
N GLY A 162 1.30 13.03 -0.43
CA GLY A 162 2.63 13.56 -0.14
C GLY A 162 3.68 12.48 0.12
N GLY A 163 3.28 11.38 0.79
CA GLY A 163 4.13 10.20 0.94
C GLY A 163 4.45 9.53 -0.41
N ALA A 164 3.44 9.35 -1.27
CA ALA A 164 3.63 8.75 -2.60
C ALA A 164 4.51 9.63 -3.52
N VAL A 165 4.35 10.96 -3.46
CA VAL A 165 5.22 11.90 -4.17
C VAL A 165 6.66 11.75 -3.72
N LYS A 166 6.94 11.65 -2.40
CA LYS A 166 8.30 11.40 -1.90
C LYS A 166 8.90 10.11 -2.47
N VAL A 167 8.12 9.01 -2.50
CA VAL A 167 8.55 7.74 -3.11
C VAL A 167 8.92 7.96 -4.59
N ALA A 168 8.04 8.62 -5.36
CA ALA A 168 8.29 8.91 -6.78
C ALA A 168 9.51 9.83 -7.00
N GLU A 169 9.73 10.83 -6.15
CA GLU A 169 10.89 11.73 -6.24
C GLU A 169 12.22 11.01 -5.98
N VAL A 170 12.26 10.07 -5.03
CA VAL A 170 13.45 9.24 -4.79
C VAL A 170 13.82 8.43 -6.04
N ILE A 171 12.81 7.85 -6.69
CA ILE A 171 12.99 7.08 -7.91
C ILE A 171 13.45 7.97 -9.08
N GLU A 172 12.67 9.00 -9.40
CA GLU A 172 12.82 9.77 -10.64
C GLU A 172 13.96 10.80 -10.54
N ARG A 173 14.02 11.55 -9.43
CA ARG A 173 14.98 12.66 -9.26
C ARG A 173 16.30 12.18 -8.66
N GLN A 174 16.22 11.34 -7.63
CA GLN A 174 17.42 10.88 -6.91
C GLN A 174 18.02 9.60 -7.49
N ARG A 175 17.33 8.96 -8.45
CA ARG A 175 17.76 7.71 -9.12
C ARG A 175 18.15 6.62 -8.12
N SER A 176 17.51 6.61 -6.96
CA SER A 176 17.83 5.74 -5.84
C SER A 176 16.69 4.78 -5.58
N SER A 177 17.00 3.59 -5.05
CA SER A 177 15.96 2.62 -4.68
C SER A 177 15.32 3.01 -3.34
N VAL A 178 14.08 2.59 -3.16
CA VAL A 178 13.29 2.86 -1.94
C VAL A 178 12.59 1.60 -1.46
N LEU A 179 12.71 1.33 -0.17
CA LEU A 179 11.90 0.36 0.58
C LEU A 179 10.76 1.10 1.26
N VAL A 180 9.52 0.71 0.96
CA VAL A 180 8.31 1.23 1.59
C VAL A 180 7.72 0.17 2.51
N HIS A 181 7.50 0.51 3.77
CA HIS A 181 6.81 -0.38 4.70
C HIS A 181 5.93 0.39 5.68
N CYS A 182 5.14 -0.35 6.46
CA CYS A 182 4.42 0.17 7.61
C CYS A 182 4.49 -0.89 8.71
N THR A 183 3.47 -1.04 9.57
CA THR A 183 3.39 -2.15 10.52
C THR A 183 3.37 -3.49 9.78
N ASP A 184 2.30 -3.73 9.01
CA ASP A 184 2.04 -5.03 8.39
C ASP A 184 2.31 -5.08 6.88
N GLY A 185 2.54 -3.93 6.23
CA GLY A 185 2.89 -3.89 4.81
C GLY A 185 1.74 -4.15 3.83
N TRP A 186 0.48 -4.07 4.26
CA TRP A 186 -0.69 -4.35 3.40
C TRP A 186 -1.75 -3.22 3.34
N ASP A 187 -1.64 -2.17 4.16
CA ASP A 187 -2.58 -1.03 4.14
C ASP A 187 -1.89 0.19 3.51
N ARG A 188 -1.25 1.03 4.34
CA ARG A 188 -0.52 2.22 3.89
C ARG A 188 0.57 1.95 2.87
N THR A 189 1.25 0.81 3.00
CA THR A 189 2.26 0.39 2.01
C THR A 189 1.63 0.18 0.64
N ALA A 190 0.44 -0.42 0.55
CA ALA A 190 -0.26 -0.60 -0.72
C ALA A 190 -0.70 0.74 -1.31
N GLN A 191 -1.19 1.68 -0.48
CA GLN A 191 -1.50 3.05 -0.91
C GLN A 191 -0.28 3.72 -1.53
N LEU A 192 0.84 3.73 -0.82
CA LEU A 192 2.07 4.41 -1.25
C LEU A 192 2.69 3.82 -2.51
N THR A 193 2.83 2.49 -2.59
CA THR A 193 3.44 1.87 -3.76
C THR A 193 2.57 2.00 -5.00
N ALA A 194 1.25 1.78 -4.88
CA ALA A 194 0.32 1.92 -6.01
C ALA A 194 0.26 3.37 -6.53
N LEU A 195 0.19 4.37 -5.65
CA LEU A 195 0.17 5.78 -6.05
C LEU A 195 1.49 6.21 -6.69
N ALA A 196 2.63 5.82 -6.12
CA ALA A 196 3.93 6.13 -6.73
C ALA A 196 4.07 5.48 -8.11
N MET A 197 3.61 4.24 -8.27
CA MET A 197 3.58 3.56 -9.57
C MET A 197 2.73 4.32 -10.61
N LEU A 198 1.56 4.85 -10.23
CA LEU A 198 0.73 5.68 -11.12
C LEU A 198 1.41 6.99 -11.53
N MET A 199 2.18 7.60 -10.63
CA MET A 199 2.94 8.83 -10.91
C MET A 199 4.11 8.55 -11.87
N LEU A 200 4.78 7.41 -11.73
CA LEU A 200 6.01 7.07 -12.45
C LEU A 200 5.76 6.43 -13.81
N ASP A 201 4.70 5.64 -13.96
CA ASP A 201 4.51 4.78 -15.12
C ASP A 201 3.19 5.08 -15.85
N PRO A 202 3.24 5.65 -17.08
CA PRO A 202 2.05 5.91 -17.88
C PRO A 202 1.20 4.67 -18.16
N PHE A 203 1.79 3.46 -18.18
CA PHE A 203 1.04 2.23 -18.39
C PHE A 203 -0.06 2.08 -17.34
N TYR A 204 0.22 2.35 -16.06
CA TYR A 204 -0.76 2.20 -14.99
C TYR A 204 -1.88 3.24 -15.00
N ARG A 205 -1.78 4.27 -15.85
CA ARG A 205 -2.83 5.28 -16.06
C ARG A 205 -3.80 4.91 -17.18
N THR A 206 -3.58 3.77 -17.85
CA THR A 206 -4.57 3.11 -18.71
C THR A 206 -5.58 2.33 -17.86
N ILE A 207 -6.76 2.03 -18.40
CA ILE A 207 -7.77 1.18 -17.76
C ILE A 207 -7.12 -0.16 -17.37
N GLN A 208 -6.54 -0.85 -18.35
CA GLN A 208 -5.89 -2.15 -18.15
C GLN A 208 -4.75 -2.07 -17.12
N GLY A 209 -3.92 -1.04 -17.21
CA GLY A 209 -2.81 -0.85 -16.28
C GLY A 209 -3.29 -0.60 -14.85
N PHE A 210 -4.36 0.17 -14.66
CA PHE A 210 -4.94 0.41 -13.35
C PHE A 210 -5.53 -0.85 -12.73
N GLU A 211 -6.25 -1.66 -13.52
CA GLU A 211 -6.74 -2.98 -13.09
C GLU A 211 -5.59 -3.87 -12.61
N ILE A 212 -4.45 -3.84 -13.32
CA ILE A 212 -3.24 -4.56 -12.94
C ILE A 212 -2.65 -4.01 -11.63
N VAL A 213 -2.63 -2.69 -11.40
CA VAL A 213 -2.18 -2.12 -10.12
C VAL A 213 -3.05 -2.63 -8.97
N VAL A 214 -4.37 -2.71 -9.16
CA VAL A 214 -5.28 -3.23 -8.14
C VAL A 214 -5.05 -4.73 -7.91
N GLU A 215 -5.00 -5.55 -8.96
CA GLU A 215 -4.74 -6.99 -8.83
C GLU A 215 -3.37 -7.30 -8.22
N LYS A 216 -2.35 -6.51 -8.55
CA LYS A 216 -0.99 -6.67 -8.04
C LYS A 216 -0.83 -6.07 -6.64
N GLU A 217 -0.81 -4.75 -6.52
CA GLU A 217 -0.37 -4.09 -5.28
C GLU A 217 -1.36 -4.19 -4.12
N TRP A 218 -2.63 -4.50 -4.41
CA TRP A 218 -3.68 -4.64 -3.41
C TRP A 218 -4.07 -6.10 -3.21
N ILE A 219 -4.54 -6.78 -4.26
CA ILE A 219 -5.14 -8.11 -4.12
C ILE A 219 -4.06 -9.17 -3.87
N SER A 220 -3.08 -9.30 -4.76
CA SER A 220 -2.06 -10.36 -4.65
C SER A 220 -1.14 -10.14 -3.45
N PHE A 221 -0.81 -8.88 -3.16
CA PHE A 221 -0.05 -8.47 -1.98
C PHE A 221 -0.83 -8.52 -0.66
N GLY A 222 -2.10 -8.94 -0.68
CA GLY A 222 -2.83 -9.32 0.53
C GLY A 222 -3.34 -8.15 1.35
N HIS A 223 -3.78 -7.07 0.71
CA HIS A 223 -4.70 -6.15 1.36
C HIS A 223 -5.94 -6.93 1.79
N LYS A 224 -6.33 -6.76 3.05
CA LYS A 224 -7.37 -7.58 3.67
C LYS A 224 -8.78 -7.09 3.35
N PHE A 225 -9.16 -7.11 2.08
CA PHE A 225 -10.42 -6.55 1.60
C PHE A 225 -11.63 -7.03 2.41
N SER A 226 -11.83 -8.34 2.57
CA SER A 226 -13.00 -8.84 3.31
C SER A 226 -13.02 -8.43 4.78
N GLN A 227 -11.87 -8.31 5.45
CA GLN A 227 -11.80 -7.80 6.83
C GLN A 227 -12.02 -6.28 6.90
N ARG A 228 -11.39 -5.52 6.01
CA ARG A 228 -11.48 -4.05 5.98
C ARG A 228 -12.88 -3.55 5.65
N LEU A 229 -13.64 -4.33 4.86
CA LEU A 229 -14.98 -3.99 4.38
C LEU A 229 -16.09 -4.72 5.14
N GLY A 230 -15.78 -5.82 5.84
CA GLY A 230 -16.77 -6.62 6.56
C GLY A 230 -17.74 -7.37 5.64
N HIS A 231 -17.23 -7.93 4.54
CA HIS A 231 -18.06 -8.64 3.55
C HIS A 231 -18.87 -9.78 4.18
N GLY A 232 -20.20 -9.64 4.16
CA GLY A 232 -21.13 -10.64 4.72
C GLY A 232 -21.09 -10.78 6.25
N ASP A 233 -20.38 -9.90 6.95
CA ASP A 233 -20.28 -9.91 8.41
C ASP A 233 -21.23 -8.90 9.04
N ARG A 234 -22.05 -9.37 9.99
CA ARG A 234 -23.03 -8.57 10.73
C ARG A 234 -22.40 -7.69 11.81
N ASN A 235 -21.15 -7.93 12.20
CA ASN A 235 -20.45 -7.14 13.21
C ASN A 235 -20.00 -5.78 12.64
N HIS A 236 -20.91 -4.81 12.58
CA HIS A 236 -20.60 -3.44 12.13
C HIS A 236 -19.58 -2.72 13.04
N SER A 237 -19.40 -3.17 14.28
CA SER A 237 -18.45 -2.62 15.26
C SER A 237 -17.05 -3.23 15.19
N ASP A 238 -16.77 -4.12 14.23
CA ASP A 238 -15.43 -4.69 14.05
C ASP A 238 -14.38 -3.57 13.87
N ASP A 239 -13.44 -3.51 14.80
CA ASP A 239 -12.39 -2.50 14.84
C ASP A 239 -11.33 -2.68 13.74
N GLN A 240 -11.42 -3.76 12.96
CA GLN A 240 -10.57 -4.00 11.80
C GLN A 240 -11.12 -3.41 10.50
N ARG A 241 -12.37 -2.91 10.49
CA ARG A 241 -12.95 -2.21 9.33
C ARG A 241 -12.32 -0.82 9.18
N ALA A 242 -11.94 -0.47 7.95
CA ALA A 242 -11.37 0.84 7.63
C ALA A 242 -11.37 1.15 6.12
N PRO A 243 -11.50 2.43 5.72
CA PRO A 243 -11.66 2.85 4.33
C PRO A 243 -10.34 2.99 3.56
N ILE A 244 -9.42 2.04 3.72
CA ILE A 244 -8.05 2.17 3.19
C ILE A 244 -8.01 2.17 1.65
N PHE A 245 -8.77 1.27 1.01
CA PHE A 245 -8.89 1.25 -0.45
C PHE A 245 -9.70 2.44 -0.99
N LEU A 246 -10.73 2.89 -0.25
CA LEU A 246 -11.47 4.11 -0.59
C LEU A 246 -10.54 5.33 -0.62
N GLN A 247 -9.68 5.50 0.39
CA GLN A 247 -8.68 6.57 0.41
C GLN A 247 -7.72 6.51 -0.78
N PHE A 248 -7.36 5.31 -1.24
CA PHE A 248 -6.56 5.16 -2.45
C PHE A 248 -7.30 5.65 -3.69
N ILE A 249 -8.57 5.25 -3.86
CA ILE A 249 -9.39 5.71 -4.99
C ILE A 249 -9.61 7.23 -4.93
N ASP A 250 -9.81 7.82 -3.74
CA ASP A 250 -9.86 9.28 -3.56
C ASP A 250 -8.55 9.93 -4.01
N CYS A 251 -7.39 9.42 -3.56
CA CYS A 251 -6.08 9.91 -4.02
C CYS A 251 -5.91 9.82 -5.55
N VAL A 252 -6.42 8.75 -6.18
CA VAL A 252 -6.41 8.60 -7.64
C VAL A 252 -7.30 9.67 -8.29
N TRP A 253 -8.50 9.89 -7.76
CA TRP A 253 -9.42 10.94 -8.22
C TRP A 253 -8.79 12.33 -8.08
N GLN A 254 -8.07 12.63 -6.99
CA GLN A 254 -7.32 13.89 -6.87
C GLN A 254 -6.32 14.08 -8.01
N MET A 255 -5.67 13.00 -8.47
CA MET A 255 -4.73 13.06 -9.60
C MET A 255 -5.46 13.22 -10.94
N THR A 256 -6.62 12.59 -11.15
CA THR A 256 -7.40 12.79 -12.38
C THR A 256 -7.94 14.21 -12.49
N VAL A 257 -8.31 14.84 -11.37
CA VAL A 257 -8.72 16.25 -11.31
C VAL A 257 -7.55 17.18 -11.66
N GLN A 258 -6.36 16.94 -11.11
CA GLN A 258 -5.18 17.78 -11.36
C GLN A 258 -4.58 17.57 -12.76
N PHE A 259 -4.72 16.36 -13.32
CA PHE A 259 -4.15 15.98 -14.60
C PHE A 259 -5.23 15.36 -15.52
N PRO A 260 -6.17 16.18 -16.04
CA PRO A 260 -7.38 15.69 -16.72
C PRO A 260 -7.12 14.91 -18.03
N TYR A 261 -5.90 14.98 -18.57
CA TYR A 261 -5.50 14.28 -19.80
C TYR A 261 -4.48 13.16 -19.55
N ALA A 262 -4.16 12.86 -18.29
CA ALA A 262 -3.10 11.91 -17.94
C ALA A 262 -3.60 10.47 -17.75
N PHE A 263 -4.92 10.27 -17.62
CA PHE A 263 -5.56 9.00 -17.32
C PHE A 263 -6.58 8.65 -18.41
N GLU A 264 -6.60 7.39 -18.81
CA GLU A 264 -7.56 6.87 -19.81
C GLU A 264 -8.96 6.70 -19.20
N PHE A 265 -9.03 6.33 -17.92
CA PHE A 265 -10.28 6.14 -17.20
C PHE A 265 -10.83 7.46 -16.63
N ASN A 266 -12.14 7.47 -16.37
CA ASN A 266 -12.86 8.63 -15.84
C ASN A 266 -13.36 8.38 -14.39
N GLU A 267 -14.07 9.37 -13.85
CA GLU A 267 -14.67 9.26 -12.52
C GLU A 267 -15.67 8.09 -12.40
N HIS A 268 -16.47 7.85 -13.45
CA HIS A 268 -17.45 6.76 -13.43
C HIS A 268 -16.78 5.38 -13.24
N PHE A 269 -15.60 5.17 -13.84
CA PHE A 269 -14.81 3.96 -13.61
C PHE A 269 -14.39 3.81 -12.13
N LEU A 270 -13.93 4.89 -11.49
CA LEU A 270 -13.53 4.88 -10.08
C LEU A 270 -14.72 4.62 -9.15
N VAL A 271 -15.86 5.28 -9.40
CA VAL A 271 -17.11 5.05 -8.63
C VAL A 271 -17.61 3.62 -8.83
N THR A 272 -17.58 3.08 -10.05
CA THR A 272 -17.96 1.69 -10.34
C THR A 272 -17.11 0.68 -9.55
N ILE A 273 -15.81 0.94 -9.42
CA ILE A 273 -14.93 0.13 -8.56
C ILE A 273 -15.37 0.20 -7.10
N LEU A 274 -15.72 1.39 -6.59
CA LEU A 274 -16.17 1.56 -5.20
C LEU A 274 -17.54 0.92 -4.94
N ASP A 275 -18.49 1.01 -5.85
CA ASP A 275 -19.78 0.32 -5.73
C ASP A 275 -19.55 -1.19 -5.64
N HIS A 276 -18.69 -1.73 -6.50
CA HIS A 276 -18.40 -3.16 -6.52
C HIS A 276 -17.44 -3.63 -5.43
N LEU A 277 -16.73 -2.71 -4.76
CA LEU A 277 -15.97 -2.98 -3.54
C LEU A 277 -16.88 -3.52 -2.43
N TYR A 278 -18.09 -2.98 -2.30
CA TYR A 278 -19.05 -3.35 -1.27
C TYR A 278 -20.08 -4.38 -1.75
N SER A 279 -20.48 -4.36 -3.03
CA SER A 279 -21.58 -5.18 -3.56
C SER A 279 -21.43 -6.69 -3.38
N CYS A 280 -20.19 -7.19 -3.33
CA CYS A 280 -19.86 -8.62 -3.39
C CYS A 280 -20.45 -9.35 -4.62
N LEU A 281 -20.81 -8.61 -5.68
CA LEU A 281 -21.31 -9.20 -6.93
C LEU A 281 -20.20 -9.99 -7.67
N PHE A 282 -18.98 -9.47 -7.61
CA PHE A 282 -17.79 -10.06 -8.24
C PHE A 282 -16.84 -10.64 -7.20
N GLY A 283 -16.02 -11.60 -7.62
CA GLY A 283 -14.96 -12.17 -6.78
C GLY A 283 -13.74 -11.28 -6.60
N THR A 284 -13.62 -10.20 -7.37
CA THR A 284 -12.41 -9.36 -7.45
C THR A 284 -11.90 -8.93 -6.08
N PHE A 285 -12.78 -8.50 -5.16
CA PHE A 285 -12.39 -8.04 -3.82
C PHE A 285 -12.66 -9.04 -2.69
N ILE A 286 -12.96 -10.30 -3.00
CA ILE A 286 -13.29 -11.32 -1.98
C ILE A 286 -12.00 -11.98 -1.42
N GLY A 287 -11.94 -12.17 -0.10
CA GLY A 287 -10.80 -12.74 0.63
C GLY A 287 -9.79 -11.69 1.10
N ASN A 288 -8.76 -12.15 1.81
CA ASN A 288 -7.75 -11.30 2.44
C ASN A 288 -6.32 -11.52 1.93
N CYS A 289 -6.08 -12.55 1.11
CA CYS A 289 -4.82 -12.80 0.41
C CYS A 289 -5.01 -13.79 -0.73
N GLU A 290 -4.00 -13.91 -1.61
CA GLU A 290 -4.01 -14.85 -2.74
C GLU A 290 -4.29 -16.29 -2.30
N LYS A 291 -3.59 -16.79 -1.28
CA LYS A 291 -3.79 -18.14 -0.72
C LYS A 291 -5.24 -18.40 -0.27
N GLN A 292 -5.90 -17.41 0.32
CA GLN A 292 -7.31 -17.55 0.73
C GLN A 292 -8.23 -17.60 -0.51
N ARG A 293 -7.95 -16.77 -1.52
CA ARG A 293 -8.73 -16.73 -2.77
C ARG A 293 -8.65 -18.03 -3.55
N GLU A 294 -7.49 -18.68 -3.55
CA GLU A 294 -7.32 -20.03 -4.10
C GLU A 294 -8.17 -21.06 -3.37
N LYS A 295 -8.11 -21.08 -2.03
CA LYS A 295 -8.92 -22.01 -1.21
C LYS A 295 -10.42 -21.80 -1.44
N LEU A 296 -10.86 -20.56 -1.55
CA LEU A 296 -12.24 -20.19 -1.85
C LEU A 296 -12.62 -20.46 -3.31
N LYS A 297 -11.65 -20.78 -4.17
CA LYS A 297 -11.83 -21.00 -5.62
C LYS A 297 -12.47 -19.80 -6.31
N VAL A 298 -12.10 -18.58 -5.89
CA VAL A 298 -12.72 -17.33 -6.36
C VAL A 298 -12.71 -17.25 -7.89
N ARG A 299 -11.56 -17.49 -8.52
CA ARG A 299 -11.39 -17.40 -9.99
C ARG A 299 -12.30 -18.33 -10.81
N VAL A 300 -12.76 -19.44 -10.23
CA VAL A 300 -13.62 -20.42 -10.94
C VAL A 300 -15.06 -20.40 -10.48
N LYS A 301 -15.37 -19.82 -9.31
CA LYS A 301 -16.72 -19.75 -8.74
C LYS A 301 -17.39 -18.40 -8.91
N THR A 302 -16.67 -17.38 -9.36
CA THR A 302 -17.17 -16.00 -9.45
C THR A 302 -16.66 -15.33 -10.72
N MET A 303 -17.35 -14.27 -11.16
CA MET A 303 -16.87 -13.39 -12.22
C MET A 303 -15.90 -12.33 -11.68
N SER A 304 -14.99 -11.89 -12.55
CA SER A 304 -14.16 -10.71 -12.29
C SER A 304 -14.91 -9.43 -12.61
N LEU A 305 -14.75 -8.40 -11.78
CA LEU A 305 -15.19 -7.03 -12.06
C LEU A 305 -14.60 -6.54 -13.38
N TRP A 306 -13.34 -6.85 -13.65
CA TRP A 306 -12.65 -6.44 -14.88
C TRP A 306 -13.30 -7.06 -16.12
N SER A 307 -13.86 -8.26 -16.02
CA SER A 307 -14.61 -8.85 -17.14
C SER A 307 -15.88 -8.05 -17.44
N PHE A 308 -16.54 -7.50 -16.42
CA PHE A 308 -17.69 -6.63 -16.59
C PHE A 308 -17.28 -5.26 -17.16
N ILE A 309 -16.33 -4.58 -16.53
CA ILE A 309 -15.87 -3.25 -16.97
C ILE A 309 -15.36 -3.30 -18.41
N ASN A 310 -14.44 -4.21 -18.74
CA ASN A 310 -13.85 -4.30 -20.07
C ASN A 310 -14.83 -4.75 -21.16
N SER A 311 -16.00 -5.30 -20.80
CA SER A 311 -17.07 -5.59 -21.77
C SER A 311 -17.87 -4.35 -22.18
N GLN A 312 -17.74 -3.26 -21.41
CA GLN A 312 -18.45 -1.99 -21.63
C GLN A 312 -17.55 -0.90 -22.21
N VAL A 313 -16.24 -1.06 -22.11
CA VAL A 313 -15.26 -0.20 -22.80
C VAL A 313 -15.40 -0.46 -24.30
N LYS A 314 -15.84 0.56 -25.04
CA LYS A 314 -15.93 0.55 -26.50
C LYS A 314 -14.72 1.24 -27.12
#